data_AF-A0A317CH51-F1
#
_entry.id   AF-A0A317CH51-F1
#
_cell.length_a   1.000
_cell.length_b   1.000
_cell.length_c   1.000
_cell.angle_alpha   90.00
_cell.angle_beta   90.00
_cell.angle_gamma   90.00
#
_symmetry.space_group_name_H-M   'P 1'
#
loop_
_entity.id
_entity.type
_entity.pdbx_description
1 polymer ?
#
loop_
_entity_poly.entity_id
_entity_poly.type
_entity_poly.pdbx_seq_one_letter_code
_entity_poly.pdbx_strand_id
1 'polypeptide(L)'
;MNDLSENTEKKQSSRFEKGVSGNPNGRPRGSRNKTTLAAYSLFKDEAEAITKEAIEAAKGGDITAIRLCLDRIAPPIKHAPIPAVDLPPLQSLSDLPAFYASLNTLLGDGALSIEELNSLVSMADKFRQSVDLADLELRIEALELNKTN
;
A
#
# COMPACT_ATOMS: atom_id res chain seq x y z
N MET A 1 34.71 6.89 54.92
CA MET A 1 33.30 7.31 54.84
C MET A 1 32.74 6.68 53.58
N ASN A 2 31.91 5.64 53.74
CA ASN A 2 31.39 4.82 52.64
C ASN A 2 30.18 5.50 52.02
N ASP A 3 30.25 5.77 50.71
CA ASP A 3 29.10 6.12 49.87
C ASP A 3 28.56 4.82 49.27
N LEU A 4 27.53 4.24 49.90
CA LEU A 4 26.79 3.10 49.37
C LEU A 4 25.66 3.65 48.50
N SER A 5 25.71 3.38 47.20
CA SER A 5 24.65 3.69 46.26
C SER A 5 23.32 3.04 46.67
N GLU A 6 22.28 3.86 46.88
CA GLU A 6 20.93 3.38 47.14
C GLU A 6 20.41 2.57 45.95
N ASN A 7 20.16 1.27 46.16
CA ASN A 7 19.63 0.38 45.15
C ASN A 7 18.12 0.65 44.96
N THR A 8 17.72 1.11 43.76
CA THR A 8 16.37 1.60 43.42
C THR A 8 15.27 0.53 43.42
N GLU A 9 15.58 -0.72 43.79
CA GLU A 9 14.70 -1.89 43.71
C GLU A 9 13.38 -1.73 44.50
N LYS A 10 13.38 -1.02 45.63
CA LYS A 10 12.18 -0.85 46.48
C LYS A 10 11.15 0.16 45.95
N LYS A 11 11.46 0.94 44.91
CA LYS A 11 10.51 1.91 44.33
C LYS A 11 9.65 1.36 43.19
N GLN A 12 9.81 0.09 42.79
CA GLN A 12 9.01 -0.55 41.74
C GLN A 12 7.98 -1.53 42.33
N SER A 13 6.94 -1.02 42.98
CA SER A 13 5.88 -1.84 43.61
C SER A 13 4.84 -2.44 42.66
N SER A 14 5.04 -2.41 41.34
CA SER A 14 4.10 -3.00 40.38
C SER A 14 4.84 -3.58 39.18
N ARG A 15 5.44 -4.75 39.34
CA ARG A 15 5.92 -5.54 38.20
C ARG A 15 4.72 -6.28 37.62
N PHE A 16 4.51 -6.19 36.31
CA PHE A 16 3.45 -6.96 35.65
C PHE A 16 3.67 -8.46 35.87
N GLU A 17 2.57 -9.20 36.02
CA GLU A 17 2.65 -10.65 36.13
C GLU A 17 3.31 -11.24 34.89
N LYS A 18 4.16 -12.25 35.10
CA LYS A 18 4.88 -12.91 34.00
C LYS A 18 3.85 -13.53 33.04
N GLY A 19 3.80 -13.01 31.81
CA GLY A 19 2.87 -13.46 30.76
C GLY A 19 1.63 -12.57 30.59
N VAL A 20 1.44 -11.54 31.42
CA VAL A 20 0.30 -10.61 31.33
C VAL A 20 0.81 -9.21 31.02
N SER A 21 0.40 -8.67 29.86
CA SER A 21 0.65 -7.26 29.55
C SER A 21 -0.18 -6.38 30.48
N GLY A 22 0.43 -5.38 31.09
CA GLY A 22 -0.27 -4.31 31.83
C GLY A 22 -1.24 -3.48 30.99
N ASN A 23 -1.16 -3.62 29.67
CA ASN A 23 -2.09 -3.04 28.72
C ASN A 23 -2.54 -4.12 27.72
N PRO A 24 -3.61 -4.88 28.02
CA PRO A 24 -4.08 -5.97 27.18
C PRO A 24 -4.60 -5.51 25.81
N ASN A 25 -5.11 -4.28 25.70
CA ASN A 25 -5.55 -3.69 24.44
C ASN A 25 -4.39 -3.06 23.64
N GLY A 26 -3.18 -3.07 24.20
CA GLY A 26 -2.01 -2.48 23.61
C GLY A 26 -2.11 -0.97 23.44
N ARG A 27 -1.13 -0.41 22.74
CA ARG A 27 -1.09 1.02 22.45
C ARG A 27 -2.30 1.41 21.57
N PRO A 28 -3.04 2.50 21.87
CA PRO A 28 -4.18 2.92 21.08
C PRO A 28 -3.81 3.07 19.60
N ARG A 29 -4.65 2.51 18.71
CA ARG A 29 -4.48 2.63 17.26
C ARG A 29 -4.42 4.11 16.87
N GLY A 30 -3.42 4.48 16.07
CA GLY A 30 -3.22 5.87 15.62
C GLY A 30 -2.46 6.78 16.59
N SER A 31 -2.13 6.33 17.80
CA SER A 31 -1.35 7.17 18.73
C SER A 31 0.10 7.36 18.26
N ARG A 32 0.53 8.61 18.09
CA ARG A 32 1.91 8.98 17.74
C ARG A 32 2.82 9.04 18.97
N ASN A 33 4.12 8.77 18.80
CA ASN A 33 5.08 8.89 19.91
C ASN A 33 5.26 10.37 20.28
N LYS A 34 5.49 10.66 21.56
CA LYS A 34 5.82 12.01 22.04
C LYS A 34 6.97 12.62 21.25
N THR A 35 8.00 11.82 20.95
CA THR A 35 9.13 12.25 20.10
C THR A 35 8.67 12.67 18.69
N THR A 36 7.78 11.91 18.07
CA THR A 36 7.24 12.22 16.74
C THR A 36 6.41 13.50 16.75
N LEU A 37 5.62 13.73 17.81
CA LEU A 37 4.83 14.95 17.98
C LEU A 37 5.71 16.18 18.17
N ALA A 38 6.77 16.06 18.98
CA ALA A 38 7.76 17.12 19.16
C ALA A 38 8.48 17.45 17.85
N ALA A 39 8.97 16.43 17.13
CA ALA A 39 9.61 16.62 15.83
C ALA A 39 8.66 17.29 14.82
N TYR A 40 7.40 16.82 14.73
CA TYR A 40 6.42 17.42 13.83
C TYR A 40 6.16 18.89 14.14
N SER A 41 6.11 19.25 15.43
CA SER A 41 5.90 20.64 15.85
C SER A 41 7.09 21.53 15.42
N LEU A 42 8.32 21.05 15.61
CA LEU A 42 9.53 21.76 15.15
C LEU A 42 9.55 21.92 13.62
N PHE A 43 9.21 20.87 12.88
CA PHE A 43 9.21 20.93 11.41
C PHE A 43 8.11 21.80 10.82
N LYS A 44 6.95 21.89 11.47
CA LYS A 44 5.81 22.64 10.93
C LYS A 44 6.14 24.12 10.75
N ASP A 45 6.82 24.71 11.73
CA ASP A 45 7.12 26.14 11.73
C ASP A 45 8.35 26.46 10.86
N GLU A 46 9.23 25.48 10.63
CA GLU A 46 10.46 25.61 9.84
C GLU A 46 10.33 25.13 8.38
N ALA A 47 9.19 24.56 7.99
CA ALA A 47 9.02 23.89 6.71
C ALA A 47 9.35 24.79 5.51
N GLU A 48 8.91 26.05 5.54
CA GLU A 48 9.18 27.00 4.46
C GLU A 48 10.67 27.36 4.37
N ALA A 49 11.33 27.62 5.50
CA ALA A 49 12.74 27.98 5.56
C ALA A 49 13.63 26.83 5.07
N ILE A 50 13.39 25.61 5.55
CA ILE A 50 14.11 24.40 5.12
C ILE A 50 13.92 24.17 3.61
N THR A 51 12.72 24.39 3.09
CA THR A 51 12.44 24.22 1.66
C THR A 51 13.22 25.23 0.80
N LYS A 52 13.30 26.49 1.22
CA LYS A 52 14.10 27.51 0.51
C LYS A 52 15.58 27.16 0.50
N GLU A 53 16.12 26.75 1.64
CA GLU A 53 17.53 26.34 1.75
C GLU A 53 17.84 25.14 0.86
N ALA A 54 16.96 24.12 0.84
CA ALA A 54 17.13 22.95 -0.03
C ALA A 54 17.15 23.34 -1.53
N ILE A 55 16.34 24.32 -1.94
CA ILE A 55 16.31 24.82 -3.32
C ILE A 55 17.63 25.54 -3.65
N GLU A 56 18.12 26.41 -2.76
CA GLU A 56 19.38 27.13 -3.00
C GLU A 56 20.59 26.19 -3.00
N ALA A 57 20.64 25.21 -2.08
CA ALA A 57 21.65 24.15 -2.09
C ALA A 57 21.62 23.34 -3.39
N ALA A 58 20.42 23.01 -3.90
CA ALA A 58 20.27 22.31 -5.18
C ALA A 58 20.78 23.17 -6.35
N LYS A 59 20.45 24.47 -6.39
CA LYS A 59 20.98 25.40 -7.40
C LYS A 59 22.49 25.57 -7.30
N GLY A 60 23.05 25.46 -6.09
CA GLY A 60 24.49 25.49 -5.82
C GLY A 60 25.25 24.23 -6.21
N GLY A 61 24.56 23.17 -6.66
CA GLY A 61 25.17 21.93 -7.15
C GLY A 61 25.25 20.79 -6.14
N ASP A 62 24.58 20.89 -4.99
CA ASP A 62 24.46 19.74 -4.07
C ASP A 62 23.59 18.65 -4.71
N ILE A 63 24.22 17.55 -5.11
CA ILE A 63 23.59 16.40 -5.76
C ILE A 63 22.47 15.80 -4.90
N THR A 64 22.61 15.83 -3.57
CA THR A 64 21.60 15.30 -2.65
C THR A 64 20.35 16.18 -2.65
N ALA A 65 20.53 17.50 -2.58
CA ALA A 65 19.43 18.45 -2.65
C ALA A 65 18.75 18.42 -4.02
N ILE A 66 19.53 18.36 -5.11
CA ILE A 66 19.02 18.19 -6.48
C ILE A 66 18.13 16.94 -6.57
N ARG A 67 18.62 15.79 -6.08
CA ARG A 67 17.84 14.55 -6.08
C ARG A 67 16.54 14.69 -5.31
N LEU A 68 16.57 15.28 -4.11
CA LEU A 68 15.37 15.50 -3.29
C LEU A 68 14.33 16.38 -4.02
N CYS A 69 14.79 17.44 -4.69
CA CYS A 69 13.94 18.30 -5.50
C CYS A 69 13.37 17.55 -6.73
N LEU A 70 14.20 16.79 -7.45
CA LEU A 70 13.77 16.01 -8.62
C LEU A 70 12.76 14.93 -8.24
N ASP A 71 12.96 14.21 -7.15
CA ASP A 71 12.01 13.20 -6.64
C ASP A 71 10.63 13.82 -6.33
N ARG A 72 10.56 15.13 -6.07
CA ARG A 72 9.30 15.85 -5.81
C ARG A 72 8.67 16.48 -7.06
N ILE A 73 9.48 16.96 -7.99
CA ILE A 73 9.06 17.62 -9.24
C ILE A 73 8.67 16.58 -10.29
N ALA A 74 9.52 15.56 -10.49
CA ALA A 74 9.35 14.49 -11.45
C ALA A 74 9.47 13.14 -10.72
N PRO A 75 8.51 12.82 -9.82
CA PRO A 75 8.54 11.55 -9.12
C PRO A 75 8.51 10.40 -10.13
N PRO A 76 9.21 9.28 -9.86
CA PRO A 76 9.08 8.09 -10.69
C PRO A 76 7.60 7.68 -10.73
N ILE A 77 7.06 7.58 -11.94
CA ILE A 77 5.65 7.25 -12.16
C ILE A 77 5.47 5.77 -11.75
N LYS A 78 4.89 5.54 -10.57
CA LYS A 78 4.66 4.18 -10.05
C LYS A 78 3.48 3.47 -10.70
N HIS A 79 2.50 4.25 -11.17
CA HIS A 79 1.27 3.78 -11.79
C HIS A 79 0.99 4.71 -12.97
N ALA A 80 1.74 4.55 -14.05
CA ALA A 80 1.40 5.26 -15.27
C ALA A 80 0.01 4.79 -15.70
N PRO A 81 -0.85 5.67 -16.24
CA PRO A 81 -2.00 5.19 -16.99
C PRO A 81 -1.46 4.21 -18.03
N ILE A 82 -2.02 3.01 -18.08
CA ILE A 82 -1.77 2.10 -19.21
C ILE A 82 -2.01 2.96 -20.46
N PRO A 83 -1.10 2.97 -21.45
CA PRO A 83 -1.33 3.67 -22.70
C PRO A 83 -2.72 3.33 -23.25
N ALA A 84 -3.27 4.12 -24.16
CA ALA A 84 -4.55 3.76 -24.80
C ALA A 84 -4.36 2.45 -25.58
N VAL A 85 -4.56 1.33 -24.89
CA VAL A 85 -4.39 -0.03 -25.36
C VAL A 85 -5.78 -0.49 -25.77
N ASP A 86 -5.89 -0.90 -27.03
CA ASP A 86 -7.12 -1.45 -27.58
C ASP A 86 -7.29 -2.89 -27.07
N LEU A 87 -7.91 -3.03 -25.90
CA LEU A 87 -8.28 -4.33 -25.35
C LEU A 87 -9.69 -4.70 -25.81
N PRO A 88 -9.91 -5.95 -26.26
CA PRO A 88 -11.24 -6.40 -26.60
C PRO A 88 -12.14 -6.38 -25.35
N PRO A 89 -13.44 -6.10 -25.51
CA PRO A 89 -14.36 -6.08 -24.38
C PRO A 89 -14.50 -7.48 -23.76
N LEU A 90 -14.60 -7.53 -22.44
CA LEU A 90 -14.94 -8.74 -21.69
C LEU A 90 -16.42 -8.68 -21.31
N GLN A 91 -17.28 -9.30 -22.14
CA GLN A 91 -18.72 -9.41 -21.88
C GLN A 91 -19.12 -10.82 -21.44
N SER A 92 -18.32 -11.82 -21.81
CA SER A 92 -18.60 -13.23 -21.60
C SER A 92 -17.31 -14.03 -21.43
N LEU A 93 -17.41 -15.27 -20.94
CA LEU A 93 -16.25 -16.16 -20.82
C LEU A 93 -15.64 -16.54 -22.18
N SER A 94 -16.41 -16.49 -23.27
CA SER A 94 -15.90 -16.73 -24.63
C SER A 94 -14.97 -15.63 -25.13
N ASP A 95 -14.94 -14.46 -24.48
CA ASP A 95 -14.08 -13.35 -24.87
C ASP A 95 -12.66 -13.47 -24.28
N LEU A 96 -12.49 -14.30 -23.25
CA LEU A 96 -11.20 -14.47 -22.56
C LEU A 96 -10.05 -14.88 -23.49
N PRO A 97 -10.20 -15.86 -24.42
CA PRO A 97 -9.12 -16.21 -25.33
C PRO A 97 -8.65 -15.04 -26.21
N ALA A 98 -9.59 -14.24 -26.71
CA ALA A 98 -9.27 -13.05 -27.52
C ALA A 98 -8.58 -11.97 -26.68
N PHE A 99 -9.02 -11.79 -25.43
CA PHE A 99 -8.41 -10.88 -24.48
C PHE A 99 -6.96 -11.27 -24.17
N TYR A 100 -6.69 -12.53 -23.80
CA TYR A 100 -5.34 -13.00 -23.53
C TYR A 100 -4.44 -12.97 -24.78
N ALA A 101 -5.00 -13.22 -25.98
CA ALA A 101 -4.25 -13.07 -27.22
C ALA A 101 -3.80 -11.63 -27.45
N SER A 102 -4.68 -10.64 -27.23
CA SER A 102 -4.33 -9.21 -27.31
C SER A 102 -3.25 -8.84 -26.30
N LEU A 103 -3.35 -9.30 -25.05
CA LEU A 103 -2.32 -9.10 -24.03
C LEU A 103 -0.94 -9.65 -24.45
N ASN A 104 -0.91 -10.83 -25.06
CA ASN A 104 0.33 -11.44 -25.52
C ASN A 104 0.98 -10.63 -26.66
N THR A 105 0.19 -10.12 -27.60
CA THR A 105 0.69 -9.23 -28.66
C THR A 105 1.26 -7.94 -28.07
N LEU A 106 0.53 -7.29 -27.17
CA LEU A 106 0.97 -6.04 -26.54
C LEU A 106 2.25 -6.19 -25.71
N LEU A 107 2.40 -7.34 -25.04
CA LEU A 107 3.63 -7.70 -24.34
C LEU A 107 4.79 -7.89 -25.32
N GLY A 108 4.56 -8.59 -26.44
CA GLY A 108 5.55 -8.81 -27.49
C GLY A 108 6.02 -7.52 -28.15
N ASP A 109 5.11 -6.55 -28.32
CA ASP A 109 5.38 -5.24 -28.90
C ASP A 109 6.05 -4.26 -27.91
N GLY A 110 6.18 -4.65 -26.63
CA GLY A 110 6.72 -3.79 -25.57
C GLY A 110 5.80 -2.62 -25.20
N ALA A 111 4.55 -2.65 -25.62
CA ALA A 111 3.53 -1.65 -25.29
C ALA A 111 2.99 -1.81 -23.87
N LEU A 112 3.32 -2.93 -23.21
CA LEU A 112 2.83 -3.30 -21.90
C LEU A 112 3.97 -3.87 -21.04
N SER A 113 4.06 -3.42 -19.79
CA SER A 113 4.99 -3.95 -18.80
C SER A 113 4.46 -5.23 -18.14
N ILE A 114 5.35 -6.00 -17.51
CA ILE A 114 4.99 -7.22 -16.76
C ILE A 114 4.04 -6.90 -15.58
N GLU A 115 4.21 -5.75 -14.93
CA GLU A 115 3.34 -5.34 -13.82
C GLU A 115 1.92 -5.01 -14.29
N GLU A 116 1.80 -4.34 -15.43
CA GLU A 116 0.51 -4.07 -16.08
C GLU A 116 -0.16 -5.37 -16.55
N LEU A 117 0.61 -6.32 -17.11
CA LEU A 117 0.11 -7.64 -17.50
C LEU A 117 -0.53 -8.36 -16.32
N ASN A 118 0.21 -8.46 -15.21
CA ASN A 118 -0.28 -9.13 -14.02
C ASN A 118 -1.56 -8.49 -13.49
N SER A 119 -1.67 -7.16 -13.59
CA SER A 119 -2.87 -6.42 -13.19
C SER A 119 -4.07 -6.75 -14.09
N LEU A 120 -3.87 -6.82 -15.41
CA LEU A 120 -4.92 -7.15 -16.39
C LEU A 120 -5.35 -8.62 -16.33
N VAL A 121 -4.40 -9.54 -16.14
CA VAL A 121 -4.69 -10.98 -15.93
C VAL A 121 -5.51 -11.17 -14.66
N SER A 122 -5.13 -10.51 -13.55
CA SER A 122 -5.89 -10.56 -12.30
C SER A 122 -7.31 -9.99 -12.46
N MET A 123 -7.50 -8.97 -13.29
CA MET A 123 -8.83 -8.44 -13.63
C MET A 123 -9.67 -9.50 -14.39
N ALA A 124 -9.09 -10.15 -15.39
CA ALA A 124 -9.76 -11.19 -16.17
C ALA A 124 -10.14 -12.42 -15.30
N ASP A 125 -9.28 -12.81 -14.37
CA ASP A 125 -9.57 -13.90 -13.42
C ASP A 125 -10.75 -13.57 -12.51
N LYS A 126 -10.83 -12.32 -12.00
CA LYS A 126 -11.97 -11.85 -11.19
C LYS A 126 -13.26 -11.81 -12.01
N PHE A 127 -13.20 -11.38 -13.26
CA PHE A 127 -14.34 -11.42 -14.17
C PHE A 127 -14.85 -12.86 -14.34
N ARG A 128 -13.95 -13.82 -14.59
CA ARG A 128 -14.31 -15.24 -14.68
C ARG A 128 -14.99 -15.74 -13.40
N GLN A 129 -14.39 -15.47 -12.24
CA GLN A 129 -14.97 -15.87 -10.95
C GLN A 129 -16.36 -15.27 -10.74
N SER A 130 -16.58 -14.03 -11.16
CA SER A 130 -17.90 -13.39 -11.09
C SER A 130 -18.95 -14.10 -11.93
N VAL A 131 -18.58 -14.56 -13.14
CA VAL A 131 -19.51 -15.31 -14.00
C VAL A 131 -19.79 -16.70 -13.43
N ASP A 132 -18.75 -17.39 -12.95
CA ASP A 132 -18.89 -18.71 -12.31
C ASP A 132 -19.80 -18.64 -11.07
N LEU A 133 -19.67 -17.59 -10.24
CA LEU A 133 -20.53 -17.35 -9.09
C LEU A 133 -21.99 -17.11 -9.50
N ALA A 134 -22.23 -16.32 -10.56
CA ALA A 134 -23.58 -16.08 -11.07
C ALA A 134 -24.23 -17.36 -11.62
N ASP A 135 -23.48 -18.24 -12.30
CA ASP A 135 -24.00 -19.54 -12.76
C ASP A 135 -24.34 -20.46 -11.58
N LEU A 136 -23.48 -20.50 -10.57
CA LEU A 136 -23.73 -21.29 -9.36
C LEU A 136 -24.98 -20.82 -8.60
N GLU A 137 -25.20 -19.51 -8.50
CA GLU A 137 -26.40 -18.93 -7.88
C GLU A 137 -27.67 -19.41 -8.59
N LEU A 138 -27.72 -19.31 -9.92
CA LEU A 138 -28.86 -19.81 -10.72
C LEU A 138 -29.12 -21.31 -10.53
N ARG A 139 -28.05 -22.12 -10.48
CA ARG A 139 -28.16 -23.57 -10.29
C ARG A 139 -28.62 -23.94 -8.88
N ILE A 140 -28.20 -23.19 -7.86
CA ILE A 140 -28.64 -23.39 -6.48
C ILE A 140 -30.13 -23.08 -6.36
N GLU A 141 -30.59 -21.94 -6.89
CA GLU A 141 -32.01 -21.57 -6.88
C GLU A 141 -32.89 -22.64 -7.53
N ALA A 142 -32.47 -23.16 -8.70
CA ALA A 142 -33.20 -24.23 -9.38
C ALA A 142 -33.29 -25.53 -8.55
N LEU A 143 -32.25 -25.86 -7.79
CA LEU A 143 -32.24 -27.04 -6.90
C LEU A 143 -33.08 -26.82 -5.64
N GLU A 144 -33.10 -25.61 -5.08
CA GLU A 144 -33.92 -25.27 -3.93
C GLU A 144 -35.42 -25.34 -4.27
N LEU A 145 -35.83 -24.81 -5.43
CA LEU A 145 -37.20 -24.91 -5.93
C LEU A 145 -37.64 -26.36 -6.18
N ASN A 146 -36.73 -27.21 -6.65
CA ASN A 146 -37.02 -28.62 -6.89
C ASN A 146 -37.09 -29.47 -5.61
N LYS A 147 -36.49 -29.02 -4.50
CA LYS A 147 -36.57 -29.72 -3.20
C LYS A 147 -37.83 -29.38 -2.41
N THR A 148 -38.48 -28.27 -2.71
CA THR A 148 -39.73 -27.85 -2.05
C THR A 148 -41.00 -28.45 -2.65
N ASN A 149 -40.88 -29.19 -3.76
CA ASN A 149 -41.96 -29.99 -4.36
C ASN A 149 -41.74 -31.49 -4.06
#